data_AF-A0A225WP50-F1
#
_entry.id   AF-A0A225WP50-F1
#
_cell.length_a   1.000
_cell.length_b   1.000
_cell.length_c   1.000
_cell.angle_alpha   90.00
_cell.angle_beta   90.00
_cell.angle_gamma   90.00
#
_symmetry.space_group_name_H-M   'P 1'
#
loop_
_entity.id
_entity.type
_entity.pdbx_description
1 polymer ?
#
loop_
_entity_poly.entity_id
_entity_poly.type
_entity_poly.pdbx_seq_one_letter_code
_entity_poly.pdbx_strand_id
1 'polypeptide(L)' 'MPELAYSSVLQEIEAEIASGNRGADEDLYEHIPSEMELADYAHKLAFLPDLTEPSSTVLDYTGPNVTTRV' A
#
# COMPACT_ATOMS: atom_id res chain seq x y z
N MET A 1 -28.18 -10.34 -15.77
CA MET A 1 -27.67 -9.39 -16.77
C MET A 1 -26.63 -8.47 -16.12
N PRO A 2 -25.46 -8.97 -15.69
CA PRO A 2 -24.43 -8.14 -15.04
C PRO A 2 -23.62 -7.29 -16.02
N GLU A 3 -23.66 -7.63 -17.30
CA GLU A 3 -22.85 -7.02 -18.36
C GLU A 3 -23.29 -5.58 -18.69
N LEU A 4 -24.61 -5.29 -18.62
CA LEU A 4 -25.15 -3.94 -18.72
C LEU A 4 -24.76 -3.05 -17.53
N ALA A 5 -24.64 -3.63 -16.33
CA ALA A 5 -24.20 -2.89 -15.15
C ALA A 5 -22.72 -2.50 -15.27
N TYR A 6 -21.88 -3.39 -15.82
CA TYR A 6 -20.48 -3.10 -16.09
C TYR A 6 -20.29 -2.02 -17.16
N SER A 7 -21.06 -2.09 -18.26
CA SER A 7 -21.03 -1.08 -19.33
C SER A 7 -21.47 0.31 -18.83
N SER A 8 -22.49 0.38 -17.98
CA SER A 8 -22.94 1.64 -17.36
C SER A 8 -21.86 2.28 -16.48
N VAL A 9 -21.14 1.48 -15.68
CA VAL A 9 -20.08 1.97 -14.79
C VAL A 9 -18.89 2.50 -15.59
N LEU A 10 -18.50 1.81 -16.67
CA LEU A 10 -17.40 2.29 -17.52
C LEU A 10 -17.73 3.63 -18.19
N GLN A 11 -18.97 3.80 -18.65
CA GLN A 11 -19.41 5.01 -19.35
C GLN A 11 -19.45 6.24 -18.43
N GLU A 12 -19.81 6.04 -17.16
CA GLU A 12 -19.79 7.09 -16.13
C GLU A 12 -18.37 7.57 -15.82
N ILE A 13 -17.42 6.63 -15.69
CA ILE A 13 -16.00 6.92 -15.44
C ILE A 13 -15.37 7.62 -16.66
N GLU A 14 -15.69 7.19 -17.89
CA GLU A 14 -15.21 7.86 -19.10
C GLU A 14 -15.70 9.31 -19.19
N ALA A 15 -16.95 9.57 -18.80
CA ALA A 15 -17.51 10.92 -18.76
C ALA A 15 -16.86 11.80 -17.68
N GLU A 16 -16.56 11.24 -16.51
CA GLU A 16 -15.84 11.92 -15.43
C GLU A 16 -14.43 12.34 -15.89
N ILE A 17 -13.68 11.42 -16.49
CA ILE A 17 -12.32 11.67 -17.01
C ILE A 17 -12.36 12.73 -18.13
N ALA A 18 -13.34 12.63 -19.04
CA ALA A 18 -13.53 13.59 -20.13
C ALA A 18 -13.96 14.98 -19.63
N SER A 19 -14.66 15.06 -18.49
CA SER A 19 -15.09 16.32 -17.88
C SER A 19 -13.92 17.15 -17.34
N GLY A 20 -12.72 16.57 -17.23
CA GLY A 20 -11.51 17.28 -16.81
C GLY A 20 -11.60 17.85 -15.39
N ASN A 21 -12.62 17.46 -14.61
CA ASN A 21 -12.83 17.88 -13.24
C ASN A 21 -11.92 17.09 -12.28
N ARG A 22 -10.62 17.10 -12.56
CA ARG A 22 -9.61 16.82 -11.55
C ARG A 22 -9.53 18.06 -10.67
N GLY A 23 -10.52 18.18 -9.78
CA GLY A 23 -10.43 19.08 -8.64
C GLY A 23 -9.08 18.87 -7.96
N ALA A 24 -8.53 19.94 -7.40
CA ALA A 24 -7.22 20.01 -6.76
C ALA A 24 -7.16 19.20 -5.43
N ASP A 25 -7.72 17.98 -5.44
CA ASP A 25 -7.96 17.12 -4.30
C ASP A 25 -7.08 15.86 -4.37
N GLU A 26 -6.20 15.73 -5.38
CA GLU A 26 -5.28 14.59 -5.52
C GLU A 26 -4.17 14.59 -4.44
N ASP A 27 -3.97 15.70 -3.72
CA ASP A 27 -2.89 15.86 -2.73
C ASP A 27 -3.35 15.69 -1.27
N LEU A 28 -4.64 15.45 -1.02
CA LEU A 28 -5.20 15.35 0.33
C LEU A 28 -5.85 13.97 0.59
N TYR A 29 -5.10 12.90 0.31
CA TYR A 29 -5.32 11.66 1.07
C TYR A 29 -4.80 11.87 2.49
N GLU A 30 -5.54 12.63 3.30
CA GLU A 30 -5.35 12.66 4.74
C GLU A 30 -5.61 11.24 5.25
N HIS A 31 -4.53 10.51 5.55
CA HIS A 31 -4.64 9.24 6.23
C HIS A 31 -5.23 9.52 7.60
N ILE A 32 -6.53 9.26 7.76
CA ILE A 32 -7.24 9.32 9.05
C ILE A 32 -6.38 8.53 10.04
N PRO A 33 -5.88 9.15 11.12
CA PRO A 33 -5.13 8.43 12.14
C PRO A 33 -5.96 7.24 12.58
N SER A 34 -5.38 6.04 12.58
CA SER A 34 -6.11 4.88 13.08
C SER A 34 -6.49 5.18 14.52
N GLU A 35 -7.79 5.33 14.80
CA GLU A 35 -8.34 5.44 16.15
C GLU A 35 -8.17 4.08 16.84
N MET A 36 -6.97 3.81 17.31
CA MET A 36 -6.66 2.54 17.94
C MET A 36 -5.78 2.79 19.14
N GLU A 37 -6.24 2.32 20.29
CA GLU A 37 -5.47 2.45 21.53
C GLU A 37 -4.15 1.68 21.41
N LEU A 38 -3.08 2.18 22.04
CA LEU A 38 -1.78 1.49 22.04
C LEU A 38 -1.87 0.04 22.54
N ALA A 39 -2.84 -0.25 23.41
CA ALA A 39 -3.13 -1.60 23.88
C ALA A 39 -3.58 -2.53 22.74
N ASP A 40 -4.35 -2.04 21.78
CA ASP A 40 -4.83 -2.81 20.63
C ASP A 40 -3.69 -3.08 19.64
N TYR A 41 -2.70 -2.18 19.56
CA TYR A 41 -1.48 -2.42 18.79
C TYR A 41 -0.67 -3.61 19.34
N ALA A 42 -0.59 -3.77 20.67
CA ALA A 42 0.14 -4.91 21.26
C ALA A 42 -0.51 -6.25 20.87
N HIS A 43 -1.84 -6.33 20.89
CA HIS A 43 -2.58 -7.52 20.46
C HIS A 43 -2.38 -7.82 18.97
N LYS A 44 -2.33 -6.77 18.13
CA LYS A 44 -2.00 -6.92 16.71
C LYS A 44 -0.58 -7.42 16.49
N LEU A 45 0.37 -7.12 17.37
CA LEU A 45 1.75 -7.57 17.23
C LEU A 45 2.03 -8.90 17.93
N ALA A 46 1.05 -9.51 18.61
CA ALA A 46 1.22 -10.76 19.36
C ALA A 46 1.57 -11.98 18.49
N PHE A 47 1.41 -11.89 17.17
CA PHE A 47 1.82 -12.93 16.23
C PHE A 47 3.29 -12.83 15.80
N LEU A 48 3.95 -11.71 16.09
CA LEU A 48 5.34 -11.52 15.68
C LEU A 48 6.25 -12.41 16.53
N PRO A 49 7.27 -13.04 15.90
CA PRO A 49 8.32 -13.68 16.66
C PRO A 49 9.03 -12.65 17.54
N ASP A 50 9.72 -13.11 18.58
CA ASP A 50 10.52 -12.23 19.42
C ASP A 50 11.58 -11.52 18.55
N LEU A 51 11.42 -10.21 18.42
CA LEU A 51 12.33 -9.35 17.64
C LEU A 51 13.60 -9.00 18.43
N THR A 52 13.66 -9.33 19.72
CA THR A 52 14.86 -9.16 20.54
C THR A 52 15.90 -10.24 20.27
N GLU A 53 15.49 -11.36 19.67
CA GLU A 53 16.41 -12.36 19.16
C GLU A 53 16.99 -11.88 17.82
N PRO A 54 18.33 -11.72 17.71
CA PRO A 54 18.94 -11.33 16.46
C PRO A 54 18.75 -12.47 15.45
N SER A 55 17.82 -12.29 14.52
CA SER A 55 17.73 -13.13 13.34
C SER A 55 18.92 -12.81 12.44
N SER A 56 19.84 -13.76 12.30
CA SER A 56 21.00 -13.62 11.41
C SER A 56 20.53 -13.68 9.96
N THR A 57 20.25 -12.53 9.36
CA THR A 57 20.01 -12.43 7.92
C THR A 57 21.35 -12.26 7.22
N VAL A 58 21.95 -13.35 6.75
CA VAL A 58 23.12 -13.29 5.87
C VAL A 58 22.64 -12.88 4.48
N LEU A 59 22.96 -11.65 4.08
CA LEU A 59 22.69 -11.16 2.73
C LEU A 59 23.78 -11.69 1.79
N ASP A 60 23.37 -12.48 0.80
CA ASP A 60 24.26 -13.00 -0.24
C ASP A 60 24.50 -11.93 -1.31
N TYR A 61 25.66 -11.29 -1.22
CA TYR A 61 26.11 -10.28 -2.17
C TYR A 61 26.95 -10.85 -3.33
N THR A 62 26.90 -12.16 -3.58
CA THR A 62 27.59 -12.76 -4.75
C THR A 62 26.88 -12.52 -6.08
N GLY A 63 25.73 -11.84 -6.06
CA GLY A 63 24.95 -11.53 -7.26
C GLY A 63 25.72 -10.67 -8.28
N PRO A 64 25.48 -10.85 -9.60
CA PRO A 64 26.22 -10.17 -10.67
C PRO A 64 26.09 -8.63 -10.66
N ASN A 65 25.09 -8.09 -9.96
CA ASN A 65 24.88 -6.66 -9.78
C ASN A 65 25.73 -6.06 -8.64
N VAL A 66 26.39 -6.88 -7.82
CA VAL A 66 27.28 -6.43 -6.75
C VAL A 66 28.67 -6.22 -7.34
N THR A 67 28.91 -5.03 -7.85
CA THR A 67 30.24 -4.63 -8.31
C THR A 67 31.07 -4.17 -7.11
N THR A 68 32.01 -5.02 -6.67
CA THR A 68 33.07 -4.57 -5.75
C THR A 68 34.02 -3.68 -6.55
N ARG A 69 33.82 -2.35 -6.46
CA ARG A 69 34.85 -1.39 -6.88
C ARG A 69 35.86 -1.26 -5.75
N VAL A 70 37.04 -1.84 -5.97
CA VAL A 70 38.25 -1.60 -5.18
C VAL A 70 38.91 -0.29 -5.55
#